data_AF-A0A377GP63-F1
#
_entry.id   AF-A0A377GP63-F1
#
_cell.length_a   1.000
_cell.length_b   1.000
_cell.length_c   1.000
_cell.angle_alpha   90.00
_cell.angle_beta   90.00
_cell.angle_gamma   90.00
#
_symmetry.space_group_name_H-M   'P 1'
#
loop_
_entity.id
_entity.type
_entity.pdbx_description
1 polymer ?
#
loop_
_entity_poly.entity_id
_entity_poly.type
_entity_poly.pdbx_seq_one_letter_code
_entity_poly.pdbx_strand_id
1 'polypeptide(L)' 'MIIHPICKALTTDITIAGGARTPVILNGTLATVSILSLQSWQLGIFFIFTHFVIVYLTKKDQKFFDCFKNYIKYDEYYDS' A
#
# COMPACT_ATOMS: atom_id res chain seq x y z
N MET A 1 17.03 5.27 -37.01
CA MET A 1 15.98 5.16 -35.99
C MET A 1 16.62 5.48 -34.64
N ILE A 2 16.36 6.67 -34.10
CA ILE A 2 16.98 7.13 -32.86
C ILE A 2 16.15 6.60 -31.69
N ILE A 3 16.73 5.67 -30.92
CA ILE A 3 16.10 5.10 -29.73
C ILE A 3 16.28 6.10 -28.59
N HIS A 4 15.19 6.77 -28.19
CA HIS A 4 15.19 7.61 -27.00
C HIS A 4 15.02 6.73 -25.75
N PRO A 5 15.85 6.88 -24.71
CA PRO A 5 15.69 6.14 -23.48
C PRO A 5 14.37 6.56 -22.81
N ILE A 6 13.44 5.61 -22.70
CA ILE A 6 12.18 5.83 -21.98
C ILE A 6 12.49 5.81 -20.49
N CYS A 7 12.10 6.87 -19.77
CA CYS A 7 12.21 6.92 -18.32
C CYS A 7 11.43 5.76 -17.69
N LYS A 8 12.13 4.89 -16.94
CA LYS A 8 11.52 3.75 -16.22
C LYS A 8 10.33 4.15 -15.35
N ALA A 9 10.33 5.37 -14.83
CA ALA A 9 9.22 5.93 -14.06
C ALA A 9 7.86 5.94 -14.79
N LEU A 10 7.84 5.93 -16.14
CA LEU A 10 6.60 5.88 -16.93
C LEU A 10 6.09 4.45 -17.19
N THR A 11 6.90 3.42 -16.95
CA THR A 11 6.59 2.02 -17.32
C THR A 11 6.49 1.09 -16.12
N THR A 12 7.01 1.49 -14.96
CA THR A 12 6.92 0.72 -13.71
C THR A 12 5.79 1.24 -12.84
N ASP A 13 5.06 0.35 -12.18
CA ASP A 13 4.05 0.70 -11.20
C ASP A 13 4.61 1.64 -10.12
N ILE A 14 3.87 2.71 -9.81
CA ILE A 14 4.29 3.75 -8.86
C ILE A 14 4.27 3.17 -7.45
N THR A 15 5.46 2.79 -6.96
CA THR A 15 5.67 2.48 -5.55
C THR A 15 5.92 3.77 -4.77
N ILE A 16 5.21 3.97 -3.66
CA ILE A 16 5.50 5.04 -2.70
C ILE A 16 6.18 4.40 -1.49
N ALA A 17 7.40 4.86 -1.16
CA ALA A 17 8.21 4.36 -0.04
C ALA A 17 8.49 2.83 -0.06
N GLY A 18 8.55 2.21 -1.25
CA GLY A 18 8.72 0.75 -1.39
C GLY A 18 7.43 -0.07 -1.16
N GLY A 19 6.30 0.61 -0.92
CA GLY A 19 4.97 0.06 -0.73
C GLY A 19 3.99 0.41 -1.86
N ALA A 20 2.88 -0.34 -1.96
CA ALA A 20 1.78 0.02 -2.86
C ALA A 20 1.14 1.31 -2.34
N ARG A 21 0.84 2.27 -3.23
CA ARG A 21 0.39 3.63 -2.81
C ARG A 21 -0.80 3.60 -1.86
N THR A 22 -1.78 2.74 -2.14
CA THR A 22 -3.08 2.71 -1.47
C THR A 22 -2.96 2.33 0.01
N PRO A 23 -2.35 1.17 0.38
CA PRO A 23 -2.22 0.80 1.80
C PRO A 23 -1.29 1.73 2.57
N VAL A 24 -0.25 2.30 1.92
CA VAL A 24 0.66 3.26 2.56
C VAL A 24 -0.07 4.54 2.94
N ILE A 25 -0.83 5.13 2.01
CA ILE A 25 -1.60 6.36 2.26
C ILE A 25 -2.68 6.10 3.32
N LEU A 26 -3.42 5.00 3.20
CA LEU A 26 -4.48 4.66 4.16
C LEU A 26 -3.93 4.52 5.57
N ASN A 27 -2.81 3.82 5.74
CA ASN A 27 -2.11 3.69 7.00
C ASN A 27 -1.68 5.05 7.56
N GLY A 28 -1.05 5.90 6.74
CA GLY A 28 -0.66 7.25 7.16
C GLY A 28 -1.84 8.12 7.59
N THR A 29 -2.97 8.03 6.90
CA THR A 29 -4.22 8.73 7.29
C THR A 29 -4.78 8.18 8.60
N LEU A 30 -4.87 6.86 8.74
CA LEU A 30 -5.34 6.22 9.98
C LEU A 30 -4.42 6.54 11.16
N ALA A 31 -3.10 6.64 10.94
CA ALA A 31 -2.13 7.06 11.95
C ALA A 31 -2.44 8.48 12.43
N THR A 32 -2.60 9.39 11.47
CA THR A 32 -2.89 10.80 11.73
C THR A 32 -4.20 10.96 12.50
N VAL A 33 -5.27 10.28 12.07
CA VAL A 33 -6.57 10.31 12.75
C VAL A 33 -6.48 9.73 14.15
N SER A 34 -5.78 8.61 14.34
CA SER A 34 -5.67 7.97 15.66
C SER A 34 -4.88 8.81 16.66
N ILE A 35 -3.75 9.38 16.21
CA ILE A 35 -2.91 10.24 17.04
C ILE A 35 -3.66 11.53 17.40
N LEU A 36 -4.35 12.16 16.45
CA LEU A 36 -5.17 13.36 16.71
C LEU A 36 -6.37 13.06 17.61
N SER A 37 -7.04 11.92 17.42
CA SER A 37 -8.26 11.58 18.14
C SER A 37 -8.03 11.19 19.60
N LEU A 38 -6.94 10.48 19.90
CA LEU A 38 -6.69 9.92 21.23
C LEU A 38 -5.50 10.58 21.94
N GLN A 39 -4.80 11.51 21.27
CA GLN A 39 -3.56 12.20 21.72
C GLN A 39 -2.53 11.26 22.38
N SER A 40 -2.61 9.97 22.07
CA SER A 40 -1.83 8.92 22.69
C SER A 40 -0.68 8.60 21.77
N TRP A 41 0.51 9.09 22.13
CA TRP A 41 1.74 8.88 21.38
C TRP A 41 2.06 7.38 21.18
N GLN A 42 1.58 6.51 22.08
CA GLN A 42 1.75 5.06 21.99
C GLN A 42 1.19 4.47 20.69
N LEU A 43 0.11 5.05 20.15
CA LEU A 43 -0.48 4.60 18.87
C LEU A 43 0.45 4.86 17.69
N GLY A 44 1.32 5.86 17.76
CA GLY A 44 2.32 6.14 16.72
C GLY A 44 3.29 4.97 16.50
N ILE A 45 3.67 4.26 17.56
CA ILE A 45 4.54 3.07 17.45
C ILE A 45 3.82 1.92 16.75
N PHE A 46 2.52 1.73 17.00
CA PHE A 46 1.73 0.70 16.34
C PHE A 46 1.63 0.97 14.83
N PHE A 47 1.43 2.24 14.46
CA PHE A 47 1.38 2.66 13.06
C PHE A 47 2.71 2.51 12.34
N ILE A 48 3.86 2.75 13.01
CA ILE A 48 5.17 2.50 12.39
C ILE A 48 5.38 1.01 12.10
N PHE A 49 4.95 0.14 13.02
CA PHE A 49 5.06 -1.31 12.85
C PHE A 49 4.16 -1.79 11.72
N THR A 50 2.91 -1.32 11.69
CA THR A 50 1.95 -1.67 10.64
C THR A 50 2.40 -1.11 9.27
N HIS A 51 3.09 0.03 9.24
CA HIS A 51 3.70 0.56 8.03
C HIS A 51 4.86 -0.30 7.54
N PHE A 52 5.72 -0.76 8.45
CA PHE A 52 6.82 -1.68 8.12
C PHE A 52 6.30 -3.01 7.56
N VAL A 53 5.22 -3.55 8.12
CA VAL A 53 4.55 -4.76 7.60
C VAL A 53 4.02 -4.54 6.18
N ILE A 54 3.41 -3.39 5.89
CA ILE A 54 2.93 -3.04 4.55
C ILE A 54 4.09 -2.94 3.56
N VAL A 55 5.20 -2.30 3.94
CA VAL A 55 6.40 -2.21 3.10
C VAL A 55 7.01 -3.60 2.86
N TYR A 56 7.07 -4.45 3.89
CA TYR A 56 7.59 -5.81 3.77
C TYR A 56 6.72 -6.70 2.85
N LEU A 57 5.39 -6.61 2.98
CA LEU A 57 4.45 -7.33 2.12
C LEU A 57 4.52 -6.86 0.67
N THR A 58 4.59 -5.54 0.45
CA THR A 58 4.70 -4.99 -0.90
C THR A 58 6.05 -5.30 -1.54
N LYS A 59 7.12 -5.41 -0.74
CA LYS A 59 8.43 -5.83 -1.22
C LYS A 59 8.41 -7.24 -1.81
N LYS A 60 7.48 -8.09 -1.36
CA LYS A 60 7.23 -9.43 -1.93
C LYS A 60 6.33 -9.39 -3.16
N ASP A 61 5.23 -8.64 -3.12
CA ASP A 61 4.31 -8.51 -4.26
C ASP A 61 3.61 -7.14 -4.29
N GLN A 62 3.90 -6.37 -5.33
CA GLN A 62 3.35 -5.02 -5.52
C GLN A 62 1.85 -5.03 -5.78
N LYS A 63 1.35 -6.11 -6.39
CA LYS A 63 -0.06 -6.32 -6.73
C LYS A 63 -0.80 -7.19 -5.71
N PHE A 64 -0.18 -7.55 -4.58
CA PHE A 64 -0.80 -8.42 -3.58
C PHE A 64 -2.15 -7.86 -3.11
N PHE A 65 -2.19 -6.55 -2.81
CA PHE A 65 -3.42 -5.91 -2.36
C PHE A 65 -4.49 -5.79 -3.44
N ASP A 66 -4.10 -5.56 -4.71
CA ASP A 66 -5.06 -5.55 -5.81
C ASP A 66 -5.59 -6.95 -6.11
N CYS A 67 -4.73 -7.98 -6.04
CA CYS A 67 -5.15 -9.36 -6.18
C CYS A 67 -6.04 -9.80 -5.03
N PHE A 68 -5.72 -9.43 -3.79
CA PHE A 68 -6.55 -9.68 -2.60
C PHE A 68 -7.90 -8.97 -2.68
N LYS A 69 -7.92 -7.72 -3.15
CA LYS A 69 -9.16 -6.95 -3.32
C LYS A 69 -10.03 -7.54 -4.43
N ASN A 70 -9.42 -7.98 -5.53
CA ASN A 70 -10.12 -8.71 -6.58
C ASN A 70 -10.58 -10.09 -6.07
N TYR A 71 -9.77 -10.79 -5.28
CA TYR A 71 -10.15 -12.07 -4.67
C TYR A 71 -11.44 -11.93 -3.86
N ILE A 72 -11.52 -10.96 -2.93
CA ILE A 72 -12.75 -10.69 -2.17
C ILE A 72 -13.92 -10.33 -3.10
N LYS A 73 -13.68 -9.54 -4.14
CA LYS A 73 -14.74 -9.10 -5.07
C LYS A 73 -15.26 -10.23 -5.97
N TYR A 74 -14.41 -11.20 -6.32
CA TYR A 74 -14.78 -12.32 -7.18
C TYR A 74 -15.25 -13.54 -6.38
N ASP A 75 -14.93 -13.65 -5.09
CA ASP A 75 -15.48 -14.66 -4.18
C ASP A 75 -17.02 -14.55 -4.13
N GLU A 76 -17.54 -13.31 -4.06
CA GLU A 76 -18.99 -13.02 -4.12
C GLU A 76 -19.66 -13.43 -5.45
N TYR A 77 -18.87 -13.62 -6.52
CA TYR A 77 -19.37 -13.97 -7.86
C TYR A 77 -19.32 -15.48 -8.17
N TYR A 78 -18.54 -16.26 -7.40
CA TYR A 78 -18.39 -17.70 -7.59
C TYR A 78 -19.22 -18.55 -6.61
N ASP A 79 -19.92 -17.91 -5.66
CA ASP A 79 -20.81 -18.56 -4.69
C ASP A 79 -22.30 -18.54 -5.13
N SER A 80 -22.56 -18.48 -6.44
CA SER A 80 -23.89 -18.57 -7.09
C SER A 80 -23.93 -19.70 -8.11
#